data_AF-A0A6L7LTJ8-F1
#
_entry.id   AF-A0A6L7LTJ8-F1
#
_cell.length_a   1.000
_cell.length_b   1.000
_cell.length_c   1.000
_cell.angle_alpha   90.00
_cell.angle_beta   90.00
_cell.angle_gamma   90.00
#
_symmetry.space_group_name_H-M   'P 1'
#
loop_
_entity.id
_entity.type
_entity.pdbx_description
1 polymer ?
#
loop_
_entity_poly.entity_id
_entity_poly.type
_entity_poly.pdbx_seq_one_letter_code
_entity_poly.pdbx_strand_id
1 'polypeptide(L)'
;MCSTCTRSILEVNLMKLLNSKATAQRLVQLIDSHDNISFAVAWAKISRYSKSNAVIHAMKASKDKIRKSVIGTDFQSTDWRVLDWFSENKAEVQVMKVKKAKINSVFHPKIYLFWTDGRWDLLIGSANLTGGGMKTNTELVLHVSSDDCENDKLFRRAEKEINEYWIESDPITGSWLYWYKKENLKSENEKSHPNSTSPPADTQVPNILHMKWPEFLLLIQLKDPSGYALKARLDLLSMARKIFQLYVSYGQKSFYKMKDSERKALAGTIR
;
A
#
# COMPACT_ATOMS: atom_id res chain seq x y z
N MET A 1 47.84 40.13 -14.31
CA MET A 1 47.87 39.11 -13.24
C MET A 1 46.57 39.21 -12.45
N CYS A 2 45.92 38.05 -12.25
CA CYS A 2 44.74 37.72 -11.44
C CYS A 2 43.54 38.70 -11.43
N SER A 3 42.43 38.40 -12.09
CA SER A 3 41.44 37.35 -11.75
C SER A 3 40.80 37.53 -10.37
N THR A 4 39.54 37.99 -10.38
CA THR A 4 38.57 37.59 -9.35
C THR A 4 37.34 37.11 -10.10
N CYS A 5 37.33 35.79 -10.22
CA CYS A 5 36.26 34.99 -10.78
C CYS A 5 35.09 35.05 -9.81
N THR A 6 34.07 35.86 -10.09
CA THR A 6 32.73 35.68 -9.52
C THR A 6 32.13 34.41 -10.11
N ARG A 7 32.52 33.25 -9.57
CA ARG A 7 31.71 32.04 -9.70
C ARG A 7 30.41 32.35 -8.97
N SER A 8 29.33 32.52 -9.74
CA SER A 8 27.99 32.29 -9.23
C SER A 8 28.01 30.96 -8.50
N ILE A 9 27.64 30.97 -7.22
CA ILE A 9 27.33 29.74 -6.50
C ILE A 9 26.13 29.17 -7.27
N LEU A 10 26.40 28.23 -8.16
CA LEU A 10 25.38 27.38 -8.74
C LEU A 10 24.64 26.82 -7.53
N GLU A 11 23.33 27.06 -7.44
CA GLU A 11 22.47 26.29 -6.56
C GLU A 11 22.71 24.83 -6.93
N VAL A 12 23.57 24.16 -6.17
CA VAL A 12 23.71 22.72 -6.24
C VAL A 12 22.31 22.22 -5.91
N ASN A 13 21.63 21.62 -6.89
CA ASN A 13 20.33 21.00 -6.64
C ASN A 13 20.59 19.98 -5.54
N LEU A 14 20.10 20.30 -4.34
CA LEU A 14 20.16 19.44 -3.18
C LEU A 14 18.97 18.48 -3.23
N MET A 15 19.19 17.27 -2.73
CA MET A 15 18.14 16.28 -2.48
C MET A 15 16.95 16.94 -1.77
N LYS A 16 15.74 16.64 -2.24
CA LYS A 16 14.51 17.29 -1.76
C LYS A 16 13.63 16.32 -1.00
N LEU A 17 13.17 16.74 0.18
CA LEU A 17 12.12 16.03 0.91
C LEU A 17 10.76 16.58 0.50
N LEU A 18 9.91 15.72 -0.03
CA LEU A 18 8.61 16.07 -0.59
C LEU A 18 7.48 15.48 0.25
N ASN A 19 6.41 16.25 0.40
CA ASN A 19 5.11 15.78 0.90
C ASN A 19 4.23 15.29 -0.27
N SER A 20 3.05 14.73 0.04
CA SER A 20 2.13 14.16 -0.96
C SER A 20 1.79 15.09 -2.14
N LYS A 21 1.54 16.37 -1.90
CA LYS A 21 1.22 17.35 -2.96
C LYS A 21 2.45 17.67 -3.82
N ALA A 22 3.59 17.90 -3.19
CA ALA A 22 4.84 18.21 -3.89
C ALA A 22 5.33 17.00 -4.71
N THR A 23 5.18 15.78 -4.18
CA THR A 23 5.42 14.53 -4.91
C THR A 23 4.56 14.44 -6.17
N ALA A 24 3.25 14.71 -6.08
CA ALA A 24 2.37 14.64 -7.24
C ALA A 24 2.77 15.66 -8.33
N GLN A 25 3.11 16.89 -7.95
CA GLN A 25 3.59 17.91 -8.88
C GLN A 25 4.91 17.49 -9.54
N ARG A 26 5.87 17.00 -8.74
CA ARG A 26 7.17 16.58 -9.24
C ARG A 26 7.05 15.38 -10.19
N LEU A 27 6.21 14.40 -9.88
CA LEU A 27 5.97 13.26 -10.76
C LEU A 27 5.44 13.70 -12.13
N VAL A 28 4.47 14.63 -12.19
CA VAL A 28 3.97 15.14 -13.47
C VAL A 28 5.07 15.83 -14.27
N GLN A 29 5.89 16.67 -13.63
CA GLN A 29 7.02 17.33 -14.28
C GLN A 29 8.03 16.32 -14.84
N LEU A 30 8.34 15.27 -14.08
CA LEU A 30 9.32 14.27 -14.48
C LEU A 30 8.85 13.33 -15.59
N ILE A 31 7.55 13.01 -15.60
CA ILE A 31 6.91 12.27 -16.70
C ILE A 31 7.01 13.07 -18.01
N ASP A 32 6.87 14.39 -17.92
CA ASP A 32 7.00 15.29 -19.06
C ASP A 32 8.47 15.41 -19.52
N SER A 33 9.39 15.63 -18.59
CA SER A 33 10.78 16.01 -18.89
C SER A 33 11.74 14.86 -19.21
N HIS A 34 11.34 13.61 -19.00
CA HIS A 34 12.16 12.42 -19.29
C HIS A 34 11.51 11.55 -20.37
N ASP A 35 12.31 10.71 -21.03
CA ASP A 35 11.90 9.83 -22.11
C ASP A 35 11.59 8.42 -21.64
N ASN A 36 12.07 8.06 -20.44
CA ASN A 36 11.86 6.76 -19.86
C ASN A 36 11.37 6.87 -18.42
N ILE A 37 10.44 5.98 -18.07
CA ILE A 37 9.78 5.92 -16.77
C ILE A 37 9.73 4.46 -16.32
N SER A 38 10.25 4.15 -15.14
CA SER A 38 10.05 2.88 -14.46
C SER A 38 9.48 3.13 -13.07
N PHE A 39 8.55 2.30 -12.63
CA PHE A 39 8.02 2.41 -11.28
C PHE A 39 7.70 1.05 -10.68
N ALA A 40 7.82 0.97 -9.36
CA ALA A 40 7.36 -0.16 -8.56
C ALA A 40 6.53 0.40 -7.42
N VAL A 41 5.21 0.17 -7.45
CA VAL A 41 4.27 0.72 -6.47
C VAL A 41 3.39 -0.37 -5.88
N ALA A 42 3.18 -0.33 -4.57
CA ALA A 42 2.32 -1.28 -3.88
C ALA A 42 0.88 -1.20 -4.41
N TRP A 43 0.35 0.02 -4.53
CA TRP A 43 -1.04 0.25 -4.92
C TRP A 43 -1.18 1.39 -5.92
N ALA A 44 -2.08 1.21 -6.89
CA ALA A 44 -2.50 2.26 -7.81
C ALA A 44 -4.03 2.42 -7.81
N LYS A 45 -4.55 3.63 -7.61
CA LYS A 45 -5.99 3.91 -7.57
C LYS A 45 -6.36 5.16 -8.36
N ILE A 46 -7.39 5.07 -9.18
CA ILE A 46 -8.02 6.24 -9.80
C ILE A 46 -9.04 6.80 -8.81
N SER A 47 -8.90 8.07 -8.44
CA SER A 47 -9.93 8.76 -7.66
C SER A 47 -11.06 9.20 -8.58
N ARG A 48 -12.31 8.91 -8.20
CA ARG A 48 -13.48 9.40 -8.95
C ARG A 48 -13.70 10.92 -8.86
N TYR A 49 -13.05 11.62 -7.93
CA TYR A 49 -13.42 12.98 -7.53
C TYR A 49 -12.25 13.97 -7.37
N SER A 50 -11.04 13.66 -7.83
CA SER A 50 -9.87 14.48 -7.49
C SER A 50 -8.85 14.64 -8.62
N LYS A 51 -8.26 15.85 -8.69
CA LYS A 51 -7.01 16.18 -9.40
C LYS A 51 -5.83 15.24 -9.06
N SER A 52 -5.97 14.37 -8.06
CA SER A 52 -5.03 13.27 -7.78
C SER A 52 -4.91 12.23 -8.90
N ASN A 53 -5.72 12.32 -9.96
CA ASN A 53 -5.50 11.56 -11.18
C ASN A 53 -4.45 12.17 -12.11
N ALA A 54 -3.94 13.39 -11.86
CA ALA A 54 -3.00 14.05 -12.76
C ALA A 54 -1.77 13.18 -13.06
N VAL A 55 -1.20 12.52 -12.05
CA VAL A 55 -0.07 11.61 -12.23
C VAL A 55 -0.45 10.38 -13.07
N ILE A 56 -1.58 9.73 -12.78
CA ILE A 56 -2.05 8.58 -13.57
C ILE A 56 -2.37 9.01 -15.01
N HIS A 57 -3.02 10.16 -15.21
CA HIS A 57 -3.30 10.69 -16.55
C HIS A 57 -2.02 11.02 -17.32
N ALA A 58 -1.01 11.61 -16.67
CA ALA A 58 0.30 11.84 -17.26
C ALA A 58 0.96 10.51 -17.64
N MET A 59 0.98 9.51 -16.77
CA MET A 59 1.51 8.18 -17.08
C MET A 59 0.78 7.53 -18.26
N LYS A 60 -0.55 7.66 -18.32
CA LYS A 60 -1.36 7.16 -19.44
C LYS A 60 -1.03 7.89 -20.75
N ALA A 61 -0.92 9.22 -20.72
CA ALA A 61 -0.56 10.02 -21.89
C ALA A 61 0.87 9.73 -22.37
N SER A 62 1.77 9.37 -21.46
CA SER A 62 3.17 9.05 -21.74
C SER A 62 3.46 7.55 -21.72
N LYS A 63 2.49 6.70 -22.08
CA LYS A 63 2.64 5.23 -21.98
C LYS A 63 3.85 4.68 -22.72
N ASP A 64 4.24 5.30 -23.83
CA ASP A 64 5.35 4.85 -24.67
C ASP A 64 6.71 5.15 -24.06
N LYS A 65 6.74 5.95 -22.98
CA LYS A 65 7.91 6.19 -22.14
C LYS A 65 8.05 5.15 -21.02
N ILE A 66 6.99 4.40 -20.70
CA ILE A 66 7.01 3.42 -19.62
C ILE A 66 7.87 2.23 -20.02
N ARG A 67 8.76 1.83 -19.10
CA ARG A 67 9.59 0.64 -19.14
C ARG A 67 9.29 -0.21 -17.92
N LYS A 68 9.66 -1.49 -17.96
CA LYS A 68 9.60 -2.49 -16.87
C LYS A 68 9.04 -1.97 -15.53
N SER A 69 7.71 -1.86 -15.43
CA SER A 69 7.05 -1.30 -14.25
C SER A 69 6.14 -2.32 -13.58
N VAL A 70 6.01 -2.25 -12.24
CA VAL A 70 5.28 -3.25 -11.45
C VAL A 70 4.28 -2.60 -10.51
N ILE A 71 3.05 -3.11 -10.52
CA ILE A 71 1.97 -2.70 -9.62
C ILE A 71 1.57 -3.87 -8.72
N GLY A 72 1.56 -3.64 -7.40
CA GLY A 72 1.06 -4.62 -6.44
C GLY A 72 -0.45 -4.78 -6.46
N THR A 73 -0.92 -5.95 -6.03
CA THR A 73 -2.35 -6.30 -6.02
C THR A 73 -2.85 -6.73 -4.64
N ASP A 74 -1.99 -6.67 -3.63
CA ASP A 74 -2.28 -7.02 -2.24
C ASP A 74 -3.50 -6.29 -1.68
N PHE A 75 -4.27 -7.01 -0.87
CA PHE A 75 -5.52 -6.54 -0.23
C PHE A 75 -6.57 -6.02 -1.22
N GLN A 76 -6.46 -6.40 -2.50
CA GLN A 76 -7.31 -5.90 -3.58
C GLN A 76 -7.34 -4.36 -3.57
N SER A 77 -6.19 -3.74 -3.27
CA SER A 77 -6.10 -2.29 -3.09
C SER A 77 -5.78 -1.53 -4.38
N THR A 78 -5.36 -2.20 -5.45
CA THR A 78 -5.22 -1.55 -6.75
C THR A 78 -6.56 -1.54 -7.47
N ASP A 79 -6.92 -0.40 -8.05
CA ASP A 79 -8.16 -0.24 -8.82
C ASP A 79 -8.04 -1.01 -10.14
N TRP A 80 -8.98 -1.93 -10.40
CA TRP A 80 -8.97 -2.75 -11.61
C TRP A 80 -8.92 -1.90 -12.90
N ARG A 81 -9.48 -0.69 -12.89
CA ARG A 81 -9.49 0.24 -14.05
C ARG A 81 -8.11 0.78 -14.42
N VAL A 82 -7.17 0.79 -13.46
CA VAL A 82 -5.77 1.13 -13.75
C VAL A 82 -5.12 0.00 -14.54
N LEU A 83 -5.30 -1.24 -14.07
CA LEU A 83 -4.72 -2.43 -14.67
C LEU A 83 -5.31 -2.72 -16.06
N ASP A 84 -6.62 -2.54 -16.18
CA ASP A 84 -7.37 -2.66 -17.43
C ASP A 84 -6.81 -1.74 -18.50
N TRP A 85 -6.66 -0.45 -18.18
CA TRP A 85 -6.12 0.52 -19.12
C TRP A 85 -4.69 0.17 -19.55
N PHE A 86 -3.80 -0.19 -18.62
CA PHE A 86 -2.42 -0.56 -18.98
C PHE A 86 -2.35 -1.84 -19.82
N SER A 87 -3.22 -2.82 -19.54
CA SER A 87 -3.34 -4.05 -20.31
C SER A 87 -3.84 -3.78 -21.74
N GLU A 88 -4.95 -3.05 -21.89
CA GLU A 88 -5.53 -2.70 -23.19
C GLU A 88 -4.56 -1.91 -24.07
N ASN A 89 -3.78 -1.02 -23.47
CA ASN A 89 -2.83 -0.16 -24.17
C ASN A 89 -1.43 -0.78 -24.32
N LYS A 90 -1.26 -2.06 -23.95
CA LYS A 90 0.01 -2.81 -24.05
C LYS A 90 1.21 -2.07 -23.45
N ALA A 91 0.99 -1.34 -22.36
CA ALA A 91 2.08 -0.68 -21.66
C ALA A 91 3.01 -1.72 -21.02
N GLU A 92 4.29 -1.37 -20.83
CA GLU A 92 5.28 -2.24 -20.19
C GLU A 92 5.09 -2.28 -18.66
N VAL A 93 3.91 -2.75 -18.22
CA VAL A 93 3.46 -2.82 -16.84
C VAL A 93 3.02 -4.25 -16.53
N GLN A 94 3.57 -4.80 -15.45
CA GLN A 94 3.20 -6.10 -14.89
C GLN A 94 2.62 -5.95 -13.48
N VAL A 95 2.04 -7.04 -12.98
CA VAL A 95 1.42 -7.10 -11.65
C VAL A 95 2.16 -8.05 -10.73
N MET A 96 2.42 -7.59 -9.51
CA MET A 96 2.82 -8.48 -8.43
C MET A 96 1.56 -9.09 -7.81
N LYS A 97 1.34 -10.38 -8.06
CA LYS A 97 0.17 -11.12 -7.55
C LYS A 97 0.41 -11.56 -6.11
N VAL A 98 -0.65 -11.52 -5.30
CA VAL A 98 -0.66 -11.96 -3.89
C VAL A 98 -0.02 -13.35 -3.68
N LYS A 99 -0.20 -14.28 -4.62
CA LYS A 99 0.35 -15.64 -4.50
C LYS A 99 1.88 -15.72 -4.67
N LYS A 100 2.49 -14.73 -5.34
CA LYS A 100 3.94 -14.63 -5.53
C LYS A 100 4.61 -13.82 -4.44
N ALA A 101 3.89 -12.88 -3.83
CA ALA A 101 4.29 -12.39 -2.52
C ALA A 101 4.37 -13.60 -1.58
N LYS A 102 5.50 -13.78 -0.87
CA LYS A 102 5.63 -14.86 0.13
C LYS A 102 4.37 -14.83 1.01
N ILE A 103 3.81 -15.97 1.39
CA ILE A 103 2.48 -16.11 2.04
C ILE A 103 2.24 -15.14 3.22
N ASN A 104 3.29 -14.56 3.80
CA ASN A 104 3.26 -13.56 4.87
C ASN A 104 3.94 -12.21 4.53
N SER A 105 4.06 -11.86 3.26
CA SER A 105 4.73 -10.64 2.79
C SER A 105 3.80 -9.83 1.90
N VAL A 106 3.90 -8.51 2.01
CA VAL A 106 3.17 -7.56 1.17
C VAL A 106 4.16 -6.97 0.17
N PHE A 107 3.80 -6.91 -1.10
CA PHE A 107 4.57 -6.14 -2.07
C PHE A 107 4.34 -4.64 -1.78
N HIS A 108 5.33 -4.01 -1.16
CA HIS A 108 5.19 -2.64 -0.65
C HIS A 108 6.20 -1.57 -1.13
N PRO A 109 6.92 -1.72 -2.27
CA PRO A 109 7.79 -0.66 -2.78
C PRO A 109 6.98 0.52 -3.31
N LYS A 110 7.62 1.69 -3.36
CA LYS A 110 7.08 2.97 -3.85
C LYS A 110 8.22 3.77 -4.45
N ILE A 111 8.62 3.31 -5.62
CA ILE A 111 9.79 3.79 -6.36
C ILE A 111 9.28 4.34 -7.69
N TYR A 112 9.73 5.54 -8.05
CA TYR A 112 9.52 6.15 -9.35
C TYR A 112 10.87 6.61 -9.89
N LEU A 113 11.27 6.06 -11.02
CA LEU A 113 12.57 6.27 -11.66
C LEU A 113 12.36 6.84 -13.06
N PHE A 114 13.08 7.91 -13.38
CA PHE A 114 12.99 8.64 -14.64
C PHE A 114 14.38 8.84 -15.22
N TRP A 115 14.56 8.72 -16.53
CA TRP A 115 15.87 8.98 -17.16
C TRP A 115 15.80 9.34 -18.65
N THR A 116 16.77 10.15 -19.07
CA THR A 116 17.05 10.59 -20.45
C THR A 116 18.55 10.89 -20.54
N ASP A 117 19.25 10.22 -21.45
CA ASP A 117 20.63 10.53 -21.86
C ASP A 117 21.56 11.00 -20.72
N GLY A 118 21.76 10.13 -19.72
CA GLY A 118 22.67 10.38 -18.59
C GLY A 118 22.11 11.27 -17.47
N ARG A 119 20.93 11.86 -17.65
CA ARG A 119 20.16 12.51 -16.58
C ARG A 119 19.12 11.56 -16.02
N TRP A 120 18.93 11.58 -14.71
CA TRP A 120 17.92 10.78 -14.04
C TRP A 120 17.36 11.44 -12.79
N ASP A 121 16.14 11.05 -12.45
CA ASP A 121 15.47 11.42 -11.21
C ASP A 121 14.86 10.17 -10.55
N LEU A 122 15.06 10.06 -9.24
CA LEU A 122 14.51 9.02 -8.38
C LEU A 122 13.64 9.66 -7.31
N LEU A 123 12.37 9.26 -7.25
CA LEU A 123 11.49 9.53 -6.13
C LEU A 123 11.21 8.21 -5.40
N ILE A 124 11.58 8.16 -4.12
CA ILE A 124 11.40 6.98 -3.27
C ILE A 124 10.89 7.39 -1.89
N GLY A 125 9.89 6.69 -1.36
CA GLY A 125 9.32 7.02 -0.06
C GLY A 125 8.02 6.31 0.26
N SER A 126 7.10 6.99 0.95
CA SER A 126 5.85 6.39 1.43
C SER A 126 4.65 6.55 0.48
N ALA A 127 4.78 7.33 -0.61
CA ALA A 127 3.67 7.68 -1.51
C ALA A 127 3.36 6.61 -2.58
N ASN A 128 2.24 5.90 -2.40
CA ASN A 128 1.63 5.06 -3.45
C ASN A 128 0.93 5.90 -4.53
N LEU A 129 0.72 5.32 -5.71
CA LEU A 129 0.00 5.94 -6.85
C LEU A 129 -1.52 6.02 -6.62
N THR A 130 -1.93 6.68 -5.55
CA THR A 130 -3.32 6.76 -5.08
C THR A 130 -3.69 8.20 -4.75
N GLY A 131 -5.00 8.47 -4.64
CA GLY A 131 -5.49 9.77 -4.16
C GLY A 131 -4.89 10.20 -2.83
N GLY A 132 -4.70 9.24 -1.92
CA GLY A 132 -4.03 9.45 -0.62
C GLY A 132 -2.60 9.90 -0.79
N GLY A 133 -1.77 9.07 -1.43
CA GLY A 133 -0.34 9.32 -1.61
C GLY A 133 -0.02 10.57 -2.42
N MET A 134 -0.94 11.02 -3.28
CA MET A 134 -0.75 12.19 -4.15
C MET A 134 -1.40 13.47 -3.61
N LYS A 135 -2.11 13.45 -2.47
CA LYS A 135 -2.83 14.65 -2.00
C LYS A 135 -3.10 14.73 -0.50
N THR A 136 -3.62 13.67 0.11
CA THR A 136 -4.26 13.77 1.44
C THR A 136 -3.49 13.10 2.55
N ASN A 137 -2.67 12.10 2.23
CA ASN A 137 -1.85 11.42 3.23
C ASN A 137 -0.68 12.33 3.66
N THR A 138 -0.25 12.15 4.91
CA THR A 138 1.06 12.60 5.37
C THR A 138 2.10 11.64 4.78
N GLU A 139 2.81 12.10 3.76
CA GLU A 139 3.82 11.32 3.03
C GLU A 139 5.19 11.97 3.17
N LEU A 140 6.23 11.14 3.13
CA LEU A 140 7.62 11.55 3.02
C LEU A 140 8.23 10.85 1.81
N VAL A 141 8.70 11.63 0.85
CA VAL A 141 9.36 11.15 -0.37
C VAL A 141 10.66 11.88 -0.55
N LEU A 142 11.75 11.12 -0.68
CA LEU A 142 13.04 11.67 -1.07
C LEU A 142 13.10 11.76 -2.60
N HIS A 143 13.44 12.93 -3.10
CA HIS A 143 13.76 13.18 -4.50
C HIS A 143 15.28 13.37 -4.61
N VAL A 144 15.91 12.49 -5.41
CA VAL A 144 17.34 12.52 -5.75
C VAL A 144 17.46 12.56 -7.26
N SER A 145 18.40 13.33 -7.78
CA SER A 145 18.70 13.44 -9.20
C SER A 145 20.14 13.04 -9.52
N SER A 146 20.48 12.94 -10.80
CA SER A 146 21.86 12.77 -11.25
C SER A 146 22.80 13.85 -10.72
N ASP A 147 22.30 15.07 -10.52
CA ASP A 147 23.10 16.22 -10.03
C ASP A 147 23.48 16.07 -8.54
N ASP A 148 22.75 15.24 -7.79
CA ASP A 148 22.99 14.96 -6.37
C ASP A 148 24.05 13.88 -6.14
N CYS A 149 24.52 13.21 -7.19
CA CYS A 149 25.34 12.01 -7.11
C CYS A 149 26.61 12.15 -7.95
N GLU A 150 27.76 11.72 -7.41
CA GLU A 150 29.02 11.68 -8.17
C GLU A 150 29.04 10.63 -9.28
N ASN A 151 28.10 9.66 -9.25
CA ASN A 151 27.99 8.57 -10.21
C ASN A 151 26.57 7.94 -10.18
N ASP A 152 26.29 7.09 -11.17
CA ASP A 152 24.98 6.45 -11.35
C ASP A 152 24.75 5.21 -10.47
N LYS A 153 25.49 5.02 -9.37
CA LYS A 153 25.30 3.83 -8.51
C LYS A 153 23.88 3.75 -7.96
N LEU A 154 23.30 4.87 -7.53
CA LEU A 154 21.94 4.91 -7.00
C LEU A 154 20.90 4.60 -8.09
N PHE A 155 21.07 5.19 -9.28
CA PHE A 155 20.26 4.87 -10.46
C PHE A 155 20.28 3.37 -10.76
N ARG A 156 21.48 2.78 -10.93
CA ARG A 156 21.64 1.35 -11.25
C ARG A 156 21.07 0.46 -10.16
N ARG A 157 21.16 0.87 -8.89
CA ARG A 157 20.57 0.13 -7.76
C ARG A 157 19.04 0.16 -7.82
N ALA A 158 18.45 1.32 -8.06
CA ALA A 158 16.99 1.47 -8.20
C ALA A 158 16.46 0.71 -9.42
N GLU A 159 17.13 0.82 -10.56
CA GLU A 159 16.81 0.07 -11.78
C GLU A 159 16.87 -1.45 -11.53
N LYS A 160 17.93 -1.92 -10.86
CA LYS A 160 18.08 -3.33 -10.51
C LYS A 160 16.94 -3.83 -9.63
N GLU A 161 16.56 -3.10 -8.58
CA GLU A 161 15.46 -3.47 -7.69
C GLU A 161 14.12 -3.57 -8.46
N ILE A 162 13.81 -2.58 -9.31
CA ILE A 162 12.60 -2.63 -10.14
C ILE A 162 12.64 -3.82 -11.10
N ASN A 163 13.80 -4.11 -11.71
CA ASN A 163 13.96 -5.23 -12.62
C ASN A 163 13.83 -6.60 -11.91
N GLU A 164 14.28 -6.72 -10.66
CA GLU A 164 14.05 -7.91 -9.84
C GLU A 164 12.55 -8.10 -9.58
N TYR A 165 11.81 -7.05 -9.22
CA TYR A 165 10.36 -7.12 -9.08
C TYR A 165 9.67 -7.47 -10.40
N TRP A 166 10.16 -6.95 -11.52
CA TRP A 166 9.63 -7.24 -12.85
C TRP A 166 9.78 -8.72 -13.22
N ILE A 167 10.96 -9.31 -13.00
CA ILE A 167 11.22 -10.73 -13.25
C ILE A 167 10.29 -11.62 -12.40
N GLU A 168 10.03 -11.22 -11.16
CA GLU A 168 9.14 -11.95 -10.27
C GLU A 168 7.65 -11.69 -10.56
N SER A 169 7.30 -10.61 -11.24
CA SER A 169 5.91 -10.24 -11.52
C SER A 169 5.27 -11.08 -12.64
N ASP A 170 4.02 -10.79 -12.96
CA ASP A 170 3.29 -11.46 -14.04
C ASP A 170 2.66 -10.45 -15.01
N PRO A 171 2.57 -10.79 -16.31
CA PRO A 171 1.73 -10.07 -17.26
C PRO A 171 0.27 -9.96 -16.82
N ILE A 172 -0.37 -8.84 -17.16
CA ILE A 172 -1.80 -8.61 -16.95
C ILE A 172 -2.58 -9.34 -18.05
N THR A 173 -2.91 -10.61 -17.81
CA THR A 173 -3.73 -11.40 -18.74
C THR A 173 -5.22 -11.08 -18.60
N GLY A 174 -5.99 -11.17 -19.68
CA GLY A 174 -7.43 -10.89 -19.66
C GLY A 174 -8.22 -11.77 -18.68
N SER A 175 -7.87 -13.07 -18.58
CA SER A 175 -8.50 -13.99 -17.63
C SER A 175 -8.21 -13.62 -16.17
N TRP A 176 -6.97 -13.23 -15.86
CA TRP A 176 -6.60 -12.79 -14.53
C TRP A 176 -7.24 -11.44 -14.18
N LEU A 177 -7.26 -10.49 -15.10
CA LEU A 177 -7.88 -9.19 -14.91
C LEU A 177 -9.39 -9.30 -14.67
N TYR A 178 -10.07 -10.19 -15.41
CA TYR A 178 -11.49 -10.49 -15.19
C TYR A 178 -11.76 -11.02 -13.77
N TRP A 179 -10.92 -11.95 -13.30
CA TRP A 179 -10.99 -12.42 -11.91
C TRP A 179 -10.71 -11.28 -10.92
N TYR A 180 -9.64 -10.51 -11.13
CA TYR A 180 -9.25 -9.43 -10.23
C TYR A 180 -10.33 -8.37 -10.10
N LYS A 181 -10.97 -7.98 -11.22
CA LYS A 181 -12.10 -7.06 -11.24
C LYS A 181 -13.24 -7.51 -10.33
N LYS A 182 -13.61 -8.80 -10.36
CA LYS A 182 -14.66 -9.33 -9.48
C LYS A 182 -14.28 -9.23 -8.01
N GLU A 183 -13.05 -9.60 -7.65
CA GLU A 183 -12.58 -9.54 -6.27
C GLU A 183 -12.40 -8.10 -5.76
N ASN A 184 -11.88 -7.20 -6.60
CA ASN A 184 -11.72 -5.79 -6.27
C ASN A 184 -13.09 -5.12 -6.02
N LEU A 185 -14.10 -5.37 -6.86
CA LEU A 185 -15.47 -4.86 -6.67
C LEU A 185 -16.14 -5.38 -5.38
N LYS A 186 -15.95 -6.66 -5.04
CA LYS A 186 -16.42 -7.20 -3.74
C LYS A 186 -15.79 -6.43 -2.57
N SER A 187 -14.48 -6.21 -2.63
CA SER A 187 -13.75 -5.49 -1.57
C SER A 187 -14.20 -4.03 -1.43
N GLU A 188 -14.58 -3.36 -2.53
CA GLU A 188 -15.12 -1.99 -2.50
C GLU A 188 -16.50 -1.94 -1.83
N ASN A 189 -17.34 -2.94 -2.08
CA ASN A 189 -18.68 -3.05 -1.47
C ASN A 189 -18.61 -3.35 0.03
N GLU A 190 -17.62 -4.13 0.47
CA GLU A 190 -17.38 -4.38 1.91
C GLU A 190 -16.82 -3.14 2.62
N LYS A 191 -15.95 -2.36 1.94
CA LYS A 191 -15.36 -1.11 2.48
C LYS A 191 -16.35 0.06 2.55
N SER A 192 -17.48 0.00 1.85
CA SER A 192 -18.50 1.05 1.82
C SER A 192 -19.53 0.95 2.95
N HIS A 193 -19.35 0.04 3.91
CA HIS A 193 -20.13 0.08 5.14
C HIS A 193 -19.74 1.31 5.99
N PRO A 194 -20.68 2.19 6.39
CA PRO A 194 -20.36 3.58 6.78
C PRO A 194 -19.78 3.76 8.20
N ASN A 195 -19.44 2.69 8.92
CA ASN A 195 -19.22 2.77 10.36
C ASN A 195 -17.75 2.98 10.75
N SER A 196 -17.03 3.82 10.02
CA SER A 196 -15.83 4.49 10.54
C SER A 196 -16.22 5.92 10.88
N THR A 197 -17.11 6.10 11.85
CA THR A 197 -17.13 7.35 12.61
C THR A 197 -15.76 7.44 13.27
N SER A 198 -14.93 8.40 12.84
CA SER A 198 -13.76 8.78 13.62
C SER A 198 -14.24 9.02 15.05
N PRO A 199 -13.51 8.52 16.07
CA PRO A 199 -13.83 8.88 17.43
C PRO A 199 -13.90 10.42 17.52
N PRO A 200 -14.92 11.00 18.19
CA PRO A 200 -14.92 12.42 18.55
C PRO A 200 -13.54 12.88 19.04
N ALA A 201 -13.16 14.14 18.75
CA ALA A 201 -11.83 14.67 19.07
C ALA A 201 -11.44 14.58 20.56
N ASP A 202 -12.45 14.42 21.43
CA ASP A 202 -12.35 14.24 22.88
C ASP A 202 -12.46 12.78 23.33
N THR A 203 -12.44 11.81 22.41
CA THR A 203 -12.52 10.40 22.78
C THR A 203 -11.28 10.06 23.58
N GLN A 204 -11.46 10.04 24.90
CA GLN A 204 -10.61 9.27 25.80
C GLN A 204 -10.81 7.81 25.42
N VAL A 205 -10.09 7.35 24.40
CA VAL A 205 -9.88 5.92 24.21
C VAL A 205 -9.06 5.55 25.44
N PRO A 206 -9.63 4.81 26.41
CA PRO A 206 -8.83 4.37 27.54
C PRO A 206 -7.65 3.63 26.93
N ASN A 207 -6.44 3.90 27.40
CA ASN A 207 -5.27 3.21 26.89
C ASN A 207 -5.28 1.76 27.40
N ILE A 208 -6.18 0.95 26.83
CA ILE A 208 -6.46 -0.44 27.22
C ILE A 208 -5.19 -1.27 27.12
N LEU A 209 -4.28 -0.91 26.20
CA LEU A 209 -3.00 -1.58 26.02
C LEU A 209 -2.03 -1.38 27.20
N HIS A 210 -2.20 -0.30 27.98
CA HIS A 210 -1.34 0.01 29.14
C HIS A 210 -2.10 -0.03 30.47
N MET A 211 -3.38 -0.37 30.45
CA MET A 211 -4.24 -0.43 31.63
C MET A 211 -3.95 -1.68 32.46
N LYS A 212 -3.95 -1.55 33.79
CA LYS A 212 -3.84 -2.72 34.66
C LYS A 212 -5.14 -3.50 34.65
N TRP A 213 -5.04 -4.82 34.83
CA TRP A 213 -6.20 -5.70 34.76
C TRP A 213 -7.37 -5.34 35.70
N PRO A 214 -7.14 -4.90 36.96
CA PRO A 214 -8.23 -4.46 37.83
C PRO A 214 -8.96 -3.22 37.32
N GLU A 215 -8.23 -2.27 36.72
CA GLU A 215 -8.81 -1.04 36.15
C GLU A 215 -9.67 -1.36 34.93
N PHE A 216 -9.19 -2.29 34.09
CA PHE A 216 -9.95 -2.75 32.93
C PHE A 216 -11.25 -3.46 33.34
N LEU A 217 -11.19 -4.33 34.35
CA LEU A 217 -12.37 -5.02 34.87
C LEU A 217 -13.40 -4.03 35.41
N LEU A 218 -12.95 -3.02 36.18
CA LEU A 218 -13.82 -1.97 36.70
C LEU A 218 -14.51 -1.20 35.56
N LEU A 219 -13.79 -0.84 34.50
CA LEU A 219 -14.38 -0.16 33.34
C LEU A 219 -15.44 -1.00 32.64
N ILE A 220 -15.22 -2.32 32.51
CA ILE A 220 -16.21 -3.22 31.92
C ILE A 220 -17.46 -3.32 32.81
N GLN A 221 -17.29 -3.42 34.13
CA GLN A 221 -18.40 -3.46 35.09
C GLN A 221 -19.21 -2.15 35.10
N LEU A 222 -18.53 -0.99 35.01
CA LEU A 222 -19.22 0.30 34.92
C LEU A 222 -20.01 0.47 33.62
N LYS A 223 -19.50 -0.06 32.50
CA LYS A 223 -20.17 -0.02 31.19
C LYS A 223 -21.27 -1.05 31.02
N ASP A 224 -21.29 -2.08 31.86
CA ASP A 224 -22.33 -3.11 31.91
C ASP A 224 -22.80 -3.31 33.36
N PRO A 225 -23.58 -2.37 33.93
CA PRO A 225 -24.07 -2.47 35.30
C PRO A 225 -24.92 -3.72 35.56
N SER A 226 -25.54 -4.26 34.50
CA SER A 226 -26.33 -5.50 34.55
C SER A 226 -25.46 -6.76 34.68
N GLY A 227 -24.18 -6.68 34.33
CA GLY A 227 -23.26 -7.80 34.23
C GLY A 227 -23.57 -8.80 33.10
N TYR A 228 -24.63 -8.59 32.33
CA TYR A 228 -25.10 -9.51 31.30
C TYR A 228 -24.08 -9.65 30.16
N ALA A 229 -23.55 -8.55 29.64
CA ALA A 229 -22.59 -8.57 28.55
C ALA A 229 -21.24 -9.15 28.99
N LEU A 230 -20.78 -8.86 30.20
CA LEU A 230 -19.60 -9.50 30.78
C LEU A 230 -19.81 -11.01 30.92
N LYS A 231 -20.95 -11.43 31.45
CA LYS A 231 -21.30 -12.84 31.60
C LYS A 231 -21.34 -13.55 30.25
N ALA A 232 -22.01 -12.99 29.25
CA ALA A 232 -22.07 -13.54 27.90
C ALA A 232 -20.69 -13.69 27.26
N ARG A 233 -19.78 -12.72 27.45
CA ARG A 233 -18.38 -12.80 26.98
C ARG A 233 -17.61 -13.92 27.68
N LEU A 234 -17.77 -14.06 28.99
CA LEU A 234 -17.14 -15.15 29.75
C LEU A 234 -17.69 -16.53 29.35
N ASP A 235 -18.98 -16.62 29.04
CA ASP A 235 -19.60 -17.84 28.56
C ASP A 235 -19.11 -18.21 27.15
N LEU A 236 -18.92 -17.22 26.27
CA LEU A 236 -18.28 -17.41 24.97
C LEU A 236 -16.84 -17.93 25.10
N LEU A 237 -16.02 -17.31 25.97
CA LEU A 237 -14.65 -17.76 26.23
C LEU A 237 -14.62 -19.17 26.81
N SER A 238 -15.59 -19.49 27.67
CA SER A 238 -15.75 -20.81 28.27
C SER A 238 -16.13 -21.86 27.20
N MET A 239 -16.98 -21.49 26.24
CA MET A 239 -17.33 -22.35 25.11
C MET A 239 -16.11 -22.59 24.20
N ALA A 240 -15.38 -21.54 23.86
CA ALA A 240 -14.14 -21.65 23.07
C ALA A 240 -13.12 -22.58 23.75
N ARG A 241 -12.92 -22.40 25.06
CA ARG A 241 -12.05 -23.28 25.87
C ARG A 241 -12.48 -24.75 25.81
N LYS A 242 -13.77 -25.04 25.93
CA LYS A 242 -14.31 -26.42 25.85
C LYS A 242 -13.99 -27.06 24.50
N ILE A 243 -14.17 -26.31 23.40
CA ILE A 243 -13.83 -26.79 22.06
C ILE A 243 -12.34 -27.11 21.98
N PHE A 244 -11.46 -26.21 22.44
CA PHE A 244 -10.02 -26.47 22.44
C PHE A 244 -9.64 -27.70 23.27
N GLN A 245 -10.18 -27.83 24.49
CA GLN A 245 -9.90 -28.96 25.37
C GLN A 245 -10.35 -30.30 24.77
N LEU A 246 -11.51 -30.32 24.09
CA LEU A 246 -12.02 -31.51 23.42
C LEU A 246 -11.02 -32.03 22.38
N TYR A 247 -10.54 -31.16 21.49
CA TYR A 247 -9.59 -31.57 20.44
C TYR A 247 -8.20 -31.91 20.99
N VAL A 248 -7.76 -31.22 22.05
CA VAL A 248 -6.54 -31.61 22.77
C VAL A 248 -6.68 -33.01 23.37
N SER A 249 -7.85 -33.36 23.94
CA SER A 249 -8.10 -34.70 24.49
C SER A 249 -8.08 -35.80 23.41
N TYR A 250 -8.35 -35.45 22.16
CA TYR A 250 -8.23 -36.34 20.98
C TYR A 250 -6.81 -36.38 20.39
N GLY A 251 -5.82 -35.79 21.05
CA GLY A 251 -4.45 -35.67 20.56
C GLY A 251 -4.31 -34.75 19.33
N GLN A 252 -5.32 -33.95 19.01
CA GLN A 252 -5.32 -33.07 17.84
C GLN A 252 -4.72 -31.71 18.22
N LYS A 253 -3.61 -31.35 17.57
CA LYS A 253 -2.92 -30.06 17.77
C LYS A 253 -3.14 -29.07 16.62
N SER A 254 -4.03 -29.38 15.67
CA SER A 254 -4.28 -28.56 14.49
C SER A 254 -5.74 -28.16 14.38
N PHE A 255 -6.00 -26.87 14.13
CA PHE A 255 -7.34 -26.34 13.87
C PHE A 255 -8.00 -26.99 12.64
N TYR A 256 -7.21 -27.45 11.66
CA TYR A 256 -7.73 -28.14 10.47
C TYR A 256 -8.55 -29.38 10.81
N LYS A 257 -8.25 -30.02 11.95
CA LYS A 257 -8.92 -31.24 12.42
C LYS A 257 -10.22 -30.94 13.16
N MET A 258 -10.52 -29.68 13.46
CA MET A 258 -11.79 -29.25 14.03
C MET A 258 -12.91 -29.25 12.99
N LYS A 259 -14.17 -29.32 13.41
CA LYS A 259 -15.30 -29.15 12.49
C LYS A 259 -15.28 -27.73 11.93
N ASP A 260 -15.75 -27.60 10.69
CA ASP A 260 -15.81 -26.31 10.01
C ASP A 260 -16.68 -25.29 10.74
N SER A 261 -17.83 -25.74 11.27
CA SER A 261 -18.72 -24.92 12.09
C SER A 261 -18.04 -24.41 13.38
N GLU A 262 -17.24 -25.25 14.04
CA GLU A 262 -16.51 -24.87 15.26
C GLU A 262 -15.38 -23.89 14.96
N ARG A 263 -14.67 -24.05 13.84
CA ARG A 263 -13.69 -23.07 13.37
C ARG A 263 -14.34 -21.73 13.07
N LYS A 264 -15.48 -21.74 12.37
CA LYS A 264 -16.26 -20.54 12.06
C LYS A 264 -16.76 -19.85 13.33
N ALA A 265 -17.22 -20.63 14.32
CA ALA A 265 -17.59 -20.12 15.64
C ALA A 265 -16.43 -19.43 16.36
N LEU A 266 -15.28 -20.08 16.43
CA LEU A 266 -14.07 -19.54 17.07
C LEU A 266 -13.52 -18.30 16.34
N ALA A 267 -13.62 -18.27 15.01
CA ALA A 267 -13.16 -17.16 14.18
C ALA A 267 -14.16 -15.99 14.09
N GLY A 268 -15.36 -16.12 14.69
CA GLY A 268 -16.41 -15.10 14.58
C GLY A 268 -16.97 -14.95 13.17
N THR A 269 -16.93 -16.02 12.36
CA THR A 269 -17.38 -16.02 10.95
C THR A 269 -18.61 -16.89 10.73
N ILE A 270 -19.37 -17.17 11.79
CA ILE A 270 -20.72 -17.73 11.65
C ILE A 270 -21.57 -16.68 10.92
N ARG A 271 -21.82 -16.93 9.65
CA ARG A 271 -22.87 -16.28 8.85
C ARG A 271 -23.90 -17.35 8.52
#